data_AF-A0A1W1XXE8-F1
#
_entry.id   AF-A0A1W1XXE8-F1
#
_cell.length_a   1.000
_cell.length_b   1.000
_cell.length_c   1.000
_cell.angle_alpha   90.00
_cell.angle_beta   90.00
_cell.angle_gamma   90.00
#
_symmetry.space_group_name_H-M   'P 1'
#
loop_
_entity.id
_entity.type
_entity.pdbx_description
1 polymer ?
#
loop_
_entity_poly.entity_id
_entity_poly.type
_entity_poly.pdbx_seq_one_letter_code
_entity_poly.pdbx_strand_id
1 'polypeptide(L)' 'MAAATRELWDKKSLFRIDEVAEILGVSRRTVYRLIEAGVLDVVRVGLKRGLRVKASSIRELCA' A
#
# COMPACT_ATOMS: atom_id res chain seq x y z
N MET A 1 -5.24 -5.37 18.45
CA MET A 1 -4.28 -5.03 17.38
C MET A 1 -4.80 -3.85 16.53
N ALA A 2 -5.07 -2.68 17.13
CA ALA A 2 -5.69 -1.54 16.41
C ALA A 2 -4.99 -0.19 16.67
N ALA A 3 -4.10 -0.10 17.66
CA ALA A 3 -3.42 1.15 18.00
C ALA A 3 -2.23 1.45 17.05
N ALA A 4 -1.47 0.43 16.63
CA ALA A 4 -0.30 0.61 15.77
C ALA A 4 -0.62 1.07 14.34
N THR A 5 -1.82 0.74 13.83
CA THR A 5 -2.24 1.08 12.46
C THR A 5 -2.50 2.58 12.29
N ARG A 6 -2.79 3.34 13.35
CA ARG A 6 -3.15 4.77 13.22
C ARG A 6 -1.94 5.70 13.18
N GLU A 7 -0.89 5.38 13.92
CA GLU A 7 0.34 6.20 13.99
C GLU A 7 1.24 6.06 12.75
N LEU A 8 1.21 4.90 12.08
CA LEU A 8 2.01 4.66 10.87
C LEU A 8 1.52 5.48 9.66
N TRP A 9 0.22 5.77 9.58
CA TRP A 9 -0.38 6.53 8.48
C TRP A 9 -0.07 8.02 8.55
N ASP A 10 0.20 8.53 9.75
CA ASP A 10 0.50 9.95 9.98
C ASP A 10 1.95 10.31 9.60
N LYS A 11 2.88 9.35 9.70
CA LYS A 11 4.32 9.56 9.42
C LYS A 11 4.82 8.95 8.10
N LYS A 12 4.17 7.93 7.53
CA LYS A 12 4.61 7.29 6.28
C LYS A 12 3.57 7.46 5.17
N SER A 13 3.93 8.22 4.14
CA SER A 13 3.11 8.37 2.93
C SER A 13 3.28 7.22 1.92
N LEU A 14 4.25 6.31 2.14
CA LEU A 14 4.66 5.28 1.21
C LEU A 14 4.81 3.92 1.91
N PHE A 15 4.05 2.93 1.46
CA PHE A 15 4.06 1.56 1.98
C PHE A 15 4.66 0.59 0.98
N ARG A 16 5.26 -0.49 1.46
CA ARG A 16 5.67 -1.60 0.60
C ARG A 16 4.47 -2.48 0.23
N ILE A 17 4.64 -3.30 -0.81
CA ILE A 17 3.57 -4.20 -1.29
C ILE A 17 3.19 -5.24 -0.23
N ASP A 18 4.17 -5.72 0.54
CA ASP A 18 3.97 -6.60 1.70
C ASP A 18 3.14 -5.91 2.79
N GLU A 19 3.50 -4.70 3.19
CA GLU A 19 2.73 -3.92 4.16
C GLU A 19 1.29 -3.67 3.67
N VAL A 20 1.11 -3.34 2.38
CA VAL A 20 -0.22 -3.13 1.79
C VAL A 20 -1.05 -4.41 1.76
N ALA A 21 -0.42 -5.55 1.48
CA ALA A 21 -1.08 -6.85 1.51
C ALA A 21 -1.60 -7.17 2.91
N GLU A 22 -0.80 -6.88 3.95
CA GLU A 22 -1.21 -7.05 5.35
C GLU A 22 -2.31 -6.07 5.75
N ILE A 23 -2.21 -4.79 5.35
CA ILE A 23 -3.21 -3.76 5.64
C ILE A 23 -4.57 -4.10 5.01
N LEU A 24 -4.57 -4.53 3.75
CA LEU A 24 -5.78 -4.86 3.02
C LEU A 24 -6.27 -6.30 3.31
N GLY A 25 -5.48 -7.12 4.01
CA GLY A 25 -5.79 -8.52 4.24
C GLY A 25 -5.85 -9.37 2.96
N VAL A 26 -5.16 -8.95 1.90
CA VAL A 26 -5.15 -9.62 0.59
C VAL A 26 -3.78 -10.21 0.27
N SER A 27 -3.74 -11.14 -0.69
CA SER A 27 -2.47 -11.67 -1.18
C SER A 27 -1.67 -10.61 -1.94
N ARG A 28 -0.33 -10.69 -1.90
CA ARG A 28 0.58 -9.84 -2.71
C ARG A 28 0.20 -9.82 -4.20
N ARG A 29 -0.25 -10.97 -4.74
CA ARG A 29 -0.74 -11.08 -6.12
C ARG A 29 -1.97 -10.20 -6.38
N THR A 30 -2.88 -10.12 -5.43
CA THR A 30 -4.04 -9.23 -5.50
C THR A 30 -3.59 -7.76 -5.46
N VAL A 31 -2.62 -7.43 -4.61
CA VAL A 31 -2.04 -6.07 -4.60
C VAL A 31 -1.46 -5.71 -5.97
N TYR A 32 -0.67 -6.59 -6.60
CA TYR A 32 -0.18 -6.35 -7.96
C TYR A 32 -1.31 -6.17 -8.98
N ARG A 33 -2.38 -6.98 -8.91
CA ARG A 33 -3.55 -6.81 -9.78
C ARG A 33 -4.25 -5.46 -9.56
N LEU A 34 -4.35 -4.98 -8.33
CA LEU A 34 -4.95 -3.68 -8.01
C LEU A 34 -4.07 -2.52 -8.52
N ILE A 35 -2.75 -2.70 -8.49
CA ILE A 35 -1.80 -1.75 -9.09
C ILE A 35 -1.95 -1.74 -10.62
N GLU A 36 -2.01 -2.92 -11.26
CA GLU A 36 -2.21 -3.04 -12.71
C GLU A 36 -3.58 -2.50 -13.16
N ALA A 37 -4.60 -2.66 -12.32
CA ALA A 37 -5.94 -2.11 -12.53
C ALA A 37 -6.03 -0.59 -12.26
N GLY A 38 -4.96 0.04 -11.78
CA GLY A 38 -4.90 1.48 -11.50
C GLY A 38 -5.68 1.92 -10.26
N VAL A 39 -6.10 0.99 -9.41
CA VAL A 39 -6.85 1.32 -8.17
C VAL A 39 -5.90 1.63 -7.00
N LEU A 40 -4.64 1.19 -7.06
CA LEU A 40 -3.59 1.59 -6.11
C LEU A 40 -2.52 2.45 -6.79
N ASP A 41 -2.35 3.69 -6.33
CA ASP A 41 -1.21 4.50 -6.75
C ASP A 41 0.10 3.94 -6.21
N VAL A 42 1.04 3.70 -7.12
CA VAL A 42 2.40 3.32 -6.78
C VAL A 42 3.40 4.32 -7.31
N VAL A 43 4.42 4.58 -6.50
CA VAL A 43 5.64 5.26 -6.91
C VAL A 43 6.78 4.25 -6.93
N ARG A 44 7.65 4.38 -7.93
CA ARG A 44 8.86 3.57 -8.03
C ARG A 44 10.00 4.34 -7.36
N VAL A 45 10.53 3.79 -6.27
CA VAL A 45 11.65 4.32 -5.49
C VAL A 45 12.86 3.39 -5.67
N GLY A 46 13.77 3.74 -6.59
CA GLY A 46 15.02 3.00 -6.86
C GLY A 46 14.97 2.01 -8.03
N LEU A 47 15.97 1.12 -8.13
CA LEU A 47 16.14 0.15 -9.22
C LEU A 47 15.23 -1.09 -9.08
N LYS A 48 14.78 -1.62 -10.23
CA LYS A 48 13.97 -2.84 -10.55
C LYS A 48 12.85 -3.33 -9.58
N ARG A 49 12.97 -3.23 -8.26
CA ARG A 49 12.01 -3.75 -7.24
C ARG A 49 11.51 -2.70 -6.25
N GLY A 50 11.74 -1.41 -6.53
CA GLY A 50 11.41 -0.29 -5.66
C GLY A 50 9.94 0.14 -5.61
N LEU A 51 8.96 -0.74 -5.76
CA LEU A 51 7.56 -0.29 -5.75
C LEU A 51 7.11 0.09 -4.34
N ARG A 52 6.45 1.25 -4.23
CA ARG A 52 5.87 1.79 -3.00
C ARG A 52 4.47 2.28 -3.29
N VAL A 53 3.48 1.83 -2.53
CA VAL A 53 2.08 2.25 -2.64
C VAL A 53 1.87 3.51 -1.83
N LYS A 54 1.16 4.50 -2.37
CA LYS A 54 0.80 5.72 -1.63
C LYS A 54 -0.30 5.41 -0.60
N ALA A 55 -0.18 6.00 0.58
CA ALA A 55 -1.18 5.89 1.64
C ALA A 55 -2.57 6.43 1.21
N SER A 56 -2.61 7.42 0.32
CA SER A 56 -3.85 8.05 -0.16
C SER A 56 -4.79 7.05 -0.83
N SER A 57 -4.30 6.24 -1.79
CA SER A 57 -5.14 5.25 -2.48
C SER A 57 -5.60 4.11 -1.57
N ILE A 58 -4.79 3.72 -0.57
CA ILE A 58 -5.22 2.71 0.40
C ILE A 58 -6.38 3.26 1.23
N ARG A 59 -6.34 4.54 1.59
CA ARG A 59 -7.42 5.20 2.34
C ARG A 59 -8.72 5.21 1.57
N GLU A 60 -8.66 5.47 0.26
CA GLU A 60 -9.82 5.48 -0.63
C GLU A 60 -10.50 4.11 -0.74
N LEU A 61 -9.73 3.02 -0.65
CA LEU A 61 -10.26 1.66 -0.65
C LEU A 61 -10.85 1.20 0.70
N CYS A 62 -10.40 1.81 1.80
CA CYS A 62 -10.88 1.51 3.15
C CYS A 62 -11.98 2.46 3.65
N ALA A 63 -12.32 3.50 2.88
CA ALA A 63 -13.38 4.47 3.18
C ALA A 63 -14.75 3.91 2.78
#